data_AF-A0A7C3RHM9-F1
#
_entry.id   AF-A0A7C3RHM9-F1
#
_cell.length_a   1.000
_cell.length_b   1.000
_cell.length_c   1.000
_cell.angle_alpha   90.00
_cell.angle_beta   90.00
_cell.angle_gamma   90.00
#
_symmetry.space_group_name_H-M   'P 1'
#
loop_
_entity.id
_entity.type
_entity.pdbx_description
1 polymer ?
#
loop_
_entity_poly.entity_id
_entity_poly.type
_entity_poly.pdbx_seq_one_letter_code
_entity_poly.pdbx_strand_id
1 'polypeptide(L)'
;MKKKQREKVPLSNEFSYVRDYGSPKHVGEDRREYGIHFTSVEIFKNFILPYIKDELYKYIWVDLFAGEGNLILPILELVSPDNRAQFFEKHIFLFDIQNDMVEKCITNVIDYANEKQTLHKM
;
A
#
# COMPACT_ATOMS: atom_id res chain seq x y z
N MET A 1 3.38 -7.24 -24.35
CA MET A 1 2.29 -6.63 -23.55
C MET A 1 1.23 -7.68 -23.24
N LYS A 2 1.19 -8.25 -22.02
CA LYS A 2 0.09 -9.13 -21.61
C LYS A 2 -1.06 -8.25 -21.07
N LYS A 3 -2.22 -8.29 -21.73
CA LYS A 3 -3.44 -7.61 -21.27
C LYS A 3 -3.77 -8.11 -19.86
N LYS A 4 -3.77 -7.22 -18.86
CA LYS A 4 -4.30 -7.50 -17.51
C LYS A 4 -5.79 -7.81 -17.68
N GLN A 5 -6.18 -9.08 -17.53
CA GLN A 5 -7.59 -9.48 -17.54
C GLN A 5 -8.21 -9.06 -16.20
N ARG A 6 -9.50 -8.74 -16.18
CA ARG A 6 -10.28 -8.47 -14.96
C ARG A 6 -11.40 -9.49 -14.92
N GLU A 7 -11.64 -10.10 -13.77
CA GLU A 7 -12.67 -11.13 -13.61
C GLU A 7 -13.84 -10.56 -12.81
N LYS A 8 -15.07 -10.71 -13.33
CA LYS A 8 -16.28 -10.37 -12.58
C LYS A 8 -16.66 -11.55 -11.71
N VAL A 9 -16.67 -11.35 -10.40
CA VAL A 9 -17.12 -12.37 -9.44
C VAL A 9 -18.55 -12.03 -9.00
N PRO A 10 -19.53 -12.93 -9.20
CA PRO A 10 -20.88 -12.72 -8.74
C PRO A 10 -20.96 -12.81 -7.21
N LEU A 11 -21.59 -11.83 -6.57
CA LEU A 11 -21.85 -11.77 -5.14
C LEU A 11 -23.31 -12.14 -4.81
N SER A 12 -24.24 -11.86 -5.74
CA SER A 12 -25.65 -12.30 -5.73
C SER A 12 -26.26 -12.15 -7.13
N ASN A 13 -27.52 -12.53 -7.33
CA ASN A 13 -28.22 -12.46 -8.63
C ASN A 13 -28.29 -11.04 -9.24
N GLU A 14 -28.07 -9.97 -8.46
CA GLU A 14 -28.11 -8.58 -8.92
C GLU A 14 -26.76 -7.85 -8.84
N PHE A 15 -25.76 -8.39 -8.13
CA PHE A 15 -24.51 -7.67 -7.87
C PHE A 15 -23.27 -8.51 -8.21
N SER A 16 -22.35 -7.91 -8.96
CA SER A 16 -21.02 -8.45 -9.26
C SER A 16 -19.95 -7.45 -8.86
N TYR A 17 -18.82 -7.92 -8.31
CA TYR A 17 -17.64 -7.07 -8.08
C TYR A 17 -16.51 -7.45 -9.05
N VAL A 18 -15.64 -6.47 -9.35
CA VAL A 18 -14.50 -6.65 -10.24
C VAL A 18 -13.30 -7.06 -9.41
N ARG A 19 -12.87 -8.31 -9.53
CA ARG A 19 -11.69 -8.84 -8.83
C ARG A 19 -10.44 -8.61 -9.68
N ASP A 20 -9.41 -8.04 -9.08
CA ASP A 20 -8.09 -7.98 -9.68
C ASP A 20 -7.31 -9.27 -9.41
N TYR A 21 -6.55 -9.75 -10.39
CA TYR A 21 -5.80 -11.02 -10.33
C TYR A 21 -4.69 -11.07 -9.26
N GLY A 22 -4.44 -9.96 -8.55
CA GLY A 22 -3.52 -9.89 -7.41
C GLY A 22 -4.18 -10.11 -6.04
N SER A 23 -5.52 -10.24 -5.99
CA SER A 23 -6.23 -10.47 -4.73
C SER A 23 -6.23 -11.97 -4.34
N PRO A 24 -6.09 -12.32 -3.05
CA PRO A 24 -6.09 -13.70 -2.59
C PRO A 24 -7.33 -14.47 -3.07
N LYS A 25 -7.14 -15.71 -3.54
CA LYS A 25 -8.22 -16.55 -4.12
C LYS A 25 -9.21 -17.07 -3.07
N HIS A 26 -8.75 -17.30 -1.85
CA HIS A 26 -9.57 -17.75 -0.72
C HIS A 26 -9.48 -16.70 0.39
N VAL A 27 -10.64 -16.16 0.79
CA VAL A 27 -10.80 -15.36 1.99
C VAL A 27 -11.47 -16.31 2.97
N GLY A 28 -10.83 -16.60 4.11
CA GLY A 28 -11.41 -17.45 5.15
C GLY A 28 -12.76 -16.92 5.63
N GLU A 29 -13.54 -17.78 6.29
CA GLU A 29 -14.91 -17.48 6.76
C GLU A 29 -15.00 -16.35 7.81
N ASP A 30 -13.86 -15.82 8.26
CA ASP A 30 -13.81 -14.61 9.07
C ASP A 30 -14.23 -13.41 8.22
N ARG A 31 -15.45 -12.96 8.49
CA ARG A 31 -16.07 -11.77 7.91
C ARG A 31 -15.06 -10.63 7.90
N ARG A 32 -15.03 -9.89 6.78
CA ARG A 32 -14.37 -8.59 6.65
C ARG A 32 -14.91 -7.65 7.73
N GLU A 33 -14.25 -7.58 8.88
CA GLU A 33 -14.50 -6.53 9.86
C GLU A 33 -14.26 -5.20 9.15
N TYR A 34 -15.19 -4.25 9.28
CA TYR A 34 -15.13 -2.92 8.66
C TYR A 34 -15.05 -2.84 7.11
N GLY A 35 -15.27 -3.93 6.37
CA GLY A 35 -15.22 -3.89 4.90
C GLY A 35 -13.81 -3.64 4.33
N ILE A 36 -12.78 -4.05 5.06
CA ILE A 36 -11.37 -3.82 4.72
C ILE A 36 -11.02 -4.39 3.33
N HIS A 37 -10.52 -3.51 2.47
CA HIS A 37 -9.90 -3.84 1.19
C HIS A 37 -8.46 -3.37 1.22
N PHE A 38 -7.52 -4.29 1.38
CA PHE A 38 -6.10 -3.96 1.29
C PHE A 38 -5.76 -3.56 -0.15
N THR A 39 -5.26 -2.34 -0.30
CA THR A 39 -4.67 -1.89 -1.56
C THR A 39 -3.32 -2.59 -1.71
N SER A 40 -3.10 -3.27 -2.84
CA SER A 40 -1.80 -3.87 -3.09
C SER A 40 -0.76 -2.79 -3.35
N VAL A 41 0.47 -3.02 -2.91
CA VAL A 41 1.64 -2.18 -3.20
C VAL A 41 1.78 -1.91 -4.72
N GLU A 42 1.38 -2.89 -5.54
CA GLU A 42 1.36 -2.77 -7.00
C GLU A 42 0.43 -1.66 -7.52
N ILE A 43 -0.68 -1.36 -6.83
CA ILE A 43 -1.55 -0.26 -7.24
C ILE A 43 -0.79 1.07 -7.08
N PHE A 44 -0.12 1.26 -5.94
CA PHE A 44 0.70 2.44 -5.72
C PHE A 44 1.81 2.57 -6.78
N LYS A 45 2.64 1.52 -6.92
CA LYS A 45 3.79 1.53 -7.82
C LYS A 45 3.41 1.76 -9.28
N ASN A 46 2.30 1.18 -9.74
CA ASN A 46 1.92 1.24 -11.15
C ASN A 46 1.07 2.46 -11.52
N PHE A 47 0.31 3.04 -10.59
CA PHE A 47 -0.72 4.03 -10.92
C PHE A 47 -0.61 5.34 -10.17
N ILE A 48 0.05 5.39 -9.01
CA ILE A 48 0.19 6.63 -8.23
C ILE A 48 1.61 7.14 -8.34
N LEU A 49 2.59 6.29 -8.03
CA LEU A 49 4.01 6.62 -8.01
C LEU A 49 4.51 7.33 -9.28
N PRO A 50 4.14 6.92 -10.52
CA PRO A 50 4.63 7.57 -11.73
C PRO A 50 4.30 9.05 -11.83
N TYR A 51 3.25 9.51 -11.14
CA TYR A 51 2.76 10.88 -11.19
C TYR A 51 3.31 11.76 -10.06
N ILE A 52 3.77 11.15 -8.96
CA ILE A 52 4.18 11.89 -7.75
C ILE A 52 5.68 11.80 -7.44
N LYS A 53 6.41 10.88 -8.08
CA LYS A 53 7.81 10.56 -7.74
C LYS A 53 8.77 11.76 -7.76
N ASP A 54 8.51 12.76 -8.59
CA ASP A 54 9.38 13.93 -8.76
C ASP A 54 9.06 15.05 -7.76
N GLU A 55 8.02 14.87 -6.94
CA GLU A 55 7.46 15.87 -6.03
C GLU A 55 7.48 15.42 -4.55
N LEU A 56 8.09 14.26 -4.26
CA LEU A 56 8.02 13.61 -2.94
C LEU A 56 8.46 14.49 -1.77
N TYR A 57 9.51 15.29 -1.97
CA TYR A 57 10.08 16.18 -0.95
C TYR A 57 9.36 17.54 -0.85
N LYS A 58 8.43 17.86 -1.75
CA LYS A 58 7.73 19.15 -1.77
C LYS A 58 6.45 19.13 -0.94
N TYR A 59 5.91 17.94 -0.67
CA TYR A 59 4.61 17.77 -0.04
C TYR A 59 4.68 16.90 1.20
N ILE A 60 3.61 16.98 1.98
CA ILE A 60 3.29 16.03 3.03
C ILE A 60 2.26 15.05 2.47
N TRP A 61 2.52 13.76 2.65
CA TRP A 61 1.69 12.66 2.21
C TRP A 61 0.89 12.13 3.39
N VAL A 62 -0.44 12.19 3.27
CA VAL A 62 -1.37 11.80 4.34
C VAL A 62 -2.24 10.66 3.86
N ASP A 63 -2.27 9.57 4.63
CA ASP A 63 -3.22 8.47 4.46
C ASP A 63 -4.10 8.37 5.71
N LEU A 64 -5.41 8.62 5.53
CA LEU A 64 -6.38 8.65 6.62
C LEU A 64 -6.97 7.27 6.95
N PHE A 65 -6.67 6.26 6.12
CA PHE A 65 -7.13 4.88 6.27
C PHE A 65 -6.00 3.93 5.89
N ALA A 66 -4.86 4.11 6.56
CA ALA A 66 -3.59 3.54 6.14
C ALA A 66 -3.58 2.00 6.18
N GLY A 67 -4.41 1.37 7.01
CA GLY A 67 -4.30 -0.05 7.29
C GLY A 67 -2.88 -0.38 7.75
N GLU A 68 -2.25 -1.34 7.08
CA GLU A 68 -0.84 -1.71 7.31
C GLU A 68 0.17 -0.85 6.52
N GLY A 69 -0.27 0.21 5.84
CA GLY A 69 0.58 1.19 5.15
C GLY A 69 0.93 0.87 3.70
N ASN A 70 0.38 -0.19 3.10
CA ASN A 70 0.72 -0.66 1.75
C ASN A 70 0.57 0.38 0.64
N LEU A 71 -0.31 1.36 0.80
CA LEU A 71 -0.54 2.38 -0.20
C LEU A 71 0.63 3.37 -0.28
N ILE A 72 1.23 3.75 0.84
CA ILE A 72 2.08 4.94 0.93
C ILE A 72 3.51 4.64 1.37
N LEU A 73 3.71 3.61 2.20
CA LEU A 73 5.05 3.18 2.62
C LEU A 73 6.00 2.82 1.47
N PRO A 74 5.54 2.30 0.31
CA PRO A 74 6.44 2.08 -0.83
C PRO A 74 7.12 3.35 -1.36
N ILE A 75 6.70 4.57 -0.97
CA ILE A 75 7.45 5.81 -1.22
C ILE A 75 8.88 5.71 -0.66
N LEU A 76 9.06 5.05 0.48
CA LEU A 76 10.36 4.93 1.15
C LEU A 76 11.38 4.15 0.31
N GLU A 77 10.95 3.33 -0.64
CA GLU A 77 11.85 2.63 -1.57
C GLU A 77 12.63 3.60 -2.47
N LEU A 78 12.06 4.78 -2.77
CA LEU A 78 12.71 5.84 -3.56
C LEU A 78 13.61 6.76 -2.73
N VAL A 79 13.52 6.67 -1.40
CA VAL A 79 14.35 7.44 -0.47
C VAL A 79 15.58 6.61 -0.11
N SER A 80 16.77 7.22 -0.15
CA SER A 80 18.00 6.55 0.25
C SER A 80 17.89 6.02 1.68
N PRO A 81 18.37 4.80 1.99
CA PRO A 81 18.19 4.18 3.31
C PRO A 81 18.50 5.10 4.49
N ASP A 82 19.62 5.82 4.44
CA ASP A 82 20.08 6.73 5.49
C ASP A 82 19.14 7.92 5.76
N ASN A 83 18.27 8.25 4.80
CA ASN A 83 17.33 9.36 4.89
C ASN A 83 15.88 8.92 5.11
N ARG A 84 15.58 7.60 5.12
CA ARG A 84 14.19 7.10 5.20
C ARG A 84 13.48 7.52 6.48
N ALA A 85 14.16 7.38 7.62
CA ALA A 85 13.60 7.79 8.92
C ALA A 85 13.26 9.28 8.94
N GLN A 86 14.19 10.13 8.48
CA GLN A 86 13.97 11.57 8.43
C GLN A 86 12.88 11.95 7.42
N PHE A 87 12.82 11.27 6.27
CA PHE A 87 11.78 11.51 5.28
C PHE A 87 10.40 11.13 5.82
N PHE A 88 10.28 9.95 6.42
CA PHE A 88 9.04 9.49 7.03
C PHE A 88 8.53 10.49 8.07
N GLU A 89 9.39 10.90 9.02
CA GLU A 89 9.05 11.86 10.07
C GLU A 89 8.53 13.19 9.53
N LYS A 90 9.11 13.68 8.43
CA LYS A 90 8.78 15.01 7.88
C LYS A 90 7.65 15.01 6.86
N HIS A 91 7.49 13.92 6.11
CA HIS A 91 6.68 13.90 4.90
C HIS A 91 5.55 12.87 4.92
N ILE A 92 5.45 11.96 5.89
CA ILE A 92 4.41 10.92 5.88
C ILE A 92 3.63 10.95 7.20
N PHE A 93 2.31 11.05 7.11
CA PHE A 93 1.39 10.93 8.25
C PHE A 93 0.33 9.88 7.97
N LEU A 94 0.22 8.90 8.84
CA LEU A 94 -0.64 7.73 8.69
C LEU A 94 -1.62 7.67 9.85
N PHE A 95 -2.88 7.43 9.51
CA PHE A 95 -3.95 7.28 10.47
C PHE A 95 -4.74 6.01 10.18
N ASP A 96 -5.10 5.31 11.25
CA ASP A 96 -6.11 4.25 11.22
C ASP A 96 -6.83 4.24 12.56
N ILE A 97 -8.08 3.76 12.57
CA ILE A 97 -8.87 3.61 13.79
C ILE A 97 -8.64 2.25 14.46
N GLN A 98 -8.11 1.28 13.71
CA GLN A 98 -7.89 -0.08 14.17
C GLN A 98 -6.48 -0.20 14.74
N ASN A 99 -6.36 -0.42 16.05
CA ASN A 99 -5.07 -0.49 16.73
C ASN A 99 -4.15 -1.57 16.16
N ASP A 100 -4.69 -2.73 15.74
CA ASP A 100 -3.88 -3.80 15.17
C ASP A 100 -3.29 -3.43 13.80
N MET A 101 -3.99 -2.61 13.01
CA MET A 101 -3.46 -2.03 11.77
C MET A 101 -2.35 -1.03 12.06
N VAL A 102 -2.52 -0.19 13.08
CA VAL A 102 -1.49 0.77 13.52
C VAL A 102 -0.20 0.04 13.91
N GLU A 103 -0.28 -1.01 14.73
CA GLU A 103 0.90 -1.80 15.15
C GLU A 103 1.59 -2.50 13.97
N LYS A 104 0.82 -3.05 13.03
CA LYS A 104 1.37 -3.62 11.78
C LYS A 104 2.06 -2.56 10.95
N CYS A 105 1.45 -1.39 10.80
CA CYS A 105 2.01 -0.28 10.06
C CYS A 105 3.33 0.22 10.68
N ILE A 106 3.40 0.33 12.01
CA ILE A 106 4.63 0.69 12.73
C ILE A 106 5.74 -0.33 12.43
N THR A 107 5.42 -1.62 12.51
CA THR A 107 6.37 -2.70 12.19
C THR A 107 6.88 -2.56 10.74
N ASN A 108 5.99 -2.36 9.78
CA ASN A 108 6.35 -2.19 8.37
C ASN A 108 7.25 -0.96 8.13
N VAL A 109 6.98 0.16 8.80
CA VAL A 109 7.84 1.37 8.74
C VAL A 109 9.25 1.07 9.23
N ILE A 110 9.37 0.34 10.35
CA ILE A 110 10.66 -0.05 10.91
C ILE A 110 11.42 -0.95 9.92
N ASP A 111 10.73 -1.89 9.30
CA ASP A 111 11.32 -2.77 8.27
C ASP A 111 11.83 -1.94 7.08
N TYR A 112 11.03 -1.01 6.56
CA TYR A 112 11.47 -0.09 5.50
C TYR A 112 12.66 0.77 5.91
N ALA A 113 12.70 1.26 7.15
CA ALA A 113 13.80 2.08 7.64
C ALA A 113 15.11 1.28 7.75
N ASN A 114 15.02 0.00 8.11
CA ASN A 114 16.17 -0.88 8.29
C ASN A 114 16.59 -1.62 7.01
N GLU A 115 15.72 -1.66 5.99
CA GLU A 115 15.99 -2.32 4.73
C GLU A 115 17.16 -1.63 4.01
N LYS A 116 18.27 -2.34 3.89
CA LYS A 116 19.39 -1.91 3.06
C LYS A 116 19.00 -2.10 1.60
N GLN A 117 19.11 -1.02 0.80
CA GLN A 117 18.80 -1.04 -0.63
C GLN A 117 19.41 -2.29 -1.30
N THR A 118 18.58 -3.25 -1.70
CA THR A 118 19.00 -4.22 -2.70
C THR A 118 18.85 -3.50 -4.02
N LEU A 119 19.98 -3.14 -4.65
CA LEU A 119 20.03 -2.61 -6.00
C LEU A 119 19.41 -3.62 -6.97
N HIS A 120 18.08 -3.65 -7.09
CA HIS A 120 17.46 -4.12 -8.31
C HIS A 120 17.70 -3.02 -9.33
N LYS A 121 18.82 -3.17 -10.06
CA LYS A 121 19.05 -2.52 -11.35
C LYS A 121 17.74 -2.63 -12.15
N MET A 122 17.01 -1.52 -12.27
CA MET A 122 16.02 -1.35 -13.33
C MET A 122 16.72 -1.27 -14.68
#